data_AF-A0A8T0M1T4-F1
#
_entry.id   AF-A0A8T0M1T4-F1
#
_cell.length_a   1.000
_cell.length_b   1.000
_cell.length_c   1.000
_cell.angle_alpha   90.00
_cell.angle_beta   90.00
_cell.angle_gamma   90.00
#
_symmetry.space_group_name_H-M   'P 1'
#
loop_
_entity.id
_entity.type
_entity.pdbx_description
1 polymer ?
#
loop_
_entity_poly.entity_id
_entity_poly.type
_entity_poly.pdbx_seq_one_letter_code
_entity_poly.pdbx_strand_id
1 'polypeptide(L)'
;MSSVQVAPTRMALTTFKGKRVGAKKGFELLKKKADALKMRFQAMLREIQKTKTGMSAEAAEAFFSLTQAQYAAGDFRNKVIESVSTAEIRTQNRIDNVAGVKLPVFTEVEVSREKNDNIGLAGGGGKIQNCREKFRVLLRALIKLASLQTSFVTLDEALKVTNRRVNALDNVTIPRIEKTISYITRELDELEREDFVRYVIVVQANKQDLEKALKAKAALLPKSAAVDDDPFADVVASDRDILAHKWWTMEPIAKRLQQSAESALLSGAKKKDKNSEEDIAEQIKRLETELQGSSDDSSDSDSGSDTEADDGMAKVKAVVNLSAYASDRIESLPEKMLPAVRSSSSLPPAKKRRKTQQQDNERAAQKALEDLSDALSFPKKVPFACKPCGFIGKNMEEFHAHRASKEHLEGQQSGMKKLQCVLCDKSFTSREQLDEHRAGKWHKQRAQQKKARHTVKVCYDFMRRECKWGDRCNFEHTETKAMRSGHAFGKTRRRVCANYTRTKNCRYGDKCLFSHDVQQ
;
A
#
# COMPACT_ATOMS: atom_id res chain seq x y z
N MET A 1 6.68 -13.27 -18.89
CA MET A 1 6.68 -14.30 -17.82
C MET A 1 5.35 -15.01 -17.82
N SER A 2 5.39 -16.21 -18.40
CA SER A 2 4.38 -17.26 -18.55
C SER A 2 2.94 -16.92 -18.14
N SER A 3 2.08 -16.76 -19.16
CA SER A 3 0.66 -17.10 -19.07
C SER A 3 0.56 -18.45 -18.37
N VAL A 4 -0.12 -18.48 -17.21
CA VAL A 4 -0.40 -19.74 -16.52
C VAL A 4 -1.19 -20.58 -17.52
N GLN A 5 -0.60 -21.67 -18.01
CA GLN A 5 -1.26 -22.64 -18.89
C GLN A 5 -2.30 -23.37 -18.05
N VAL A 6 -3.49 -22.80 -17.94
CA VAL A 6 -4.64 -23.41 -17.29
C VAL A 6 -5.59 -23.83 -18.39
N ALA A 7 -5.98 -25.11 -18.39
CA ALA A 7 -7.02 -25.58 -19.29
C ALA A 7 -8.34 -24.83 -19.00
N PRO A 8 -9.00 -24.26 -20.03
CA PRO A 8 -10.23 -23.49 -19.87
C PRO A 8 -11.41 -24.43 -19.60
N THR A 9 -11.60 -24.79 -18.33
CA THR A 9 -12.70 -25.66 -17.89
C THR A 9 -13.56 -24.95 -16.84
N ARG A 10 -14.85 -25.29 -16.74
CA ARG A 10 -15.75 -24.76 -15.71
C ARG A 10 -15.23 -25.03 -14.28
N MET A 11 -14.58 -26.18 -14.07
CA MET A 11 -13.94 -26.54 -12.79
C MET A 11 -12.70 -25.67 -12.49
N ALA A 12 -11.89 -25.35 -13.49
CA ALA A 12 -10.79 -24.40 -13.30
C ALA A 12 -11.34 -23.01 -12.93
N LEU A 13 -12.41 -22.56 -13.59
CA LEU A 13 -13.05 -21.28 -13.32
C LEU A 13 -13.58 -21.17 -11.88
N THR A 14 -14.23 -22.20 -11.33
CA THR A 14 -14.66 -22.20 -9.91
C THR A 14 -13.47 -22.13 -8.97
N THR A 15 -12.41 -22.89 -9.26
CA THR A 15 -11.16 -22.88 -8.48
C THR A 15 -10.51 -21.50 -8.46
N PHE A 16 -10.39 -20.83 -9.61
CA PHE A 16 -9.79 -19.49 -9.70
C PHE A 16 -10.68 -18.40 -9.09
N LYS A 17 -12.01 -18.51 -9.18
CA LYS A 17 -12.94 -17.64 -8.45
C LYS A 17 -12.76 -17.78 -6.94
N GLY A 18 -12.63 -19.01 -6.43
CA GLY A 18 -12.30 -19.28 -5.03
C GLY A 18 -10.96 -18.66 -4.61
N LYS A 19 -9.91 -18.86 -5.41
CA LYS A 19 -8.58 -18.23 -5.20
C LYS A 19 -8.66 -16.70 -5.19
N ARG A 20 -9.46 -16.08 -6.05
CA ARG A 20 -9.67 -14.62 -6.06
C ARG A 20 -10.27 -14.13 -4.74
N VAL A 21 -11.32 -14.80 -4.26
CA VAL A 21 -11.96 -14.44 -2.98
C VAL A 21 -10.98 -14.63 -1.81
N GLY A 22 -10.26 -15.75 -1.79
CA GLY A 22 -9.22 -16.01 -0.78
C GLY A 22 -8.10 -14.97 -0.81
N ALA A 23 -7.62 -14.57 -1.99
CA ALA A 23 -6.59 -13.55 -2.14
C ALA A 23 -7.06 -12.16 -1.68
N LYS A 24 -8.31 -11.77 -2.00
CA LYS A 24 -8.90 -10.49 -1.54
C LYS A 24 -9.05 -10.45 -0.02
N LYS A 25 -9.62 -11.50 0.59
CA LYS A 25 -9.70 -11.63 2.05
C LYS A 25 -8.31 -11.61 2.69
N GLY A 26 -7.36 -12.38 2.15
CA GLY A 26 -5.98 -12.42 2.62
C GLY A 26 -5.29 -11.06 2.58
N PHE A 27 -5.51 -10.28 1.53
CA PHE A 27 -5.01 -8.91 1.40
C PHE A 27 -5.57 -8.01 2.51
N GLU A 28 -6.88 -8.03 2.74
CA GLU A 28 -7.51 -7.22 3.80
C GLU A 28 -6.99 -7.58 5.20
N LEU A 29 -6.87 -8.87 5.51
CA LEU A 29 -6.33 -9.33 6.81
C LEU A 29 -4.87 -8.91 7.00
N LEU A 30 -4.03 -9.09 5.98
CA LEU A 30 -2.62 -8.70 6.04
C LEU A 30 -2.45 -7.19 6.13
N LYS A 31 -3.31 -6.41 5.49
CA LYS A 31 -3.32 -4.95 5.59
C LYS A 31 -3.67 -4.50 7.01
N LYS A 32 -4.72 -5.05 7.62
CA LYS A 32 -5.07 -4.80 9.03
C LYS A 32 -3.92 -5.16 9.99
N LYS A 33 -3.25 -6.31 9.76
CA LYS A 33 -2.05 -6.69 10.52
C LYS A 33 -0.92 -5.69 10.35
N ALA A 34 -0.63 -5.26 9.12
CA ALA A 34 0.43 -4.30 8.84
C ALA A 34 0.16 -2.94 9.51
N ASP A 35 -1.09 -2.48 9.52
CA ASP A 35 -1.49 -1.24 10.19
C ASP A 35 -1.33 -1.34 11.72
N ALA A 36 -1.73 -2.46 12.33
CA ALA A 36 -1.53 -2.71 13.75
C ALA A 36 -0.03 -2.73 14.13
N LEU A 37 0.80 -3.40 13.33
CA LEU A 37 2.26 -3.42 13.50
C LEU A 37 2.85 -2.00 13.36
N LYS A 38 2.37 -1.22 12.40
CA LYS A 38 2.82 0.17 12.18
C LYS A 38 2.47 1.08 13.36
N MET A 39 1.29 0.92 13.98
CA MET A 39 0.93 1.67 15.19
C MET A 39 1.90 1.37 16.35
N ARG A 40 2.20 0.09 16.58
CA ARG A 40 3.15 -0.34 17.61
C ARG A 40 4.58 0.11 17.31
N PHE A 41 5.00 0.03 16.05
CA PHE A 41 6.29 0.54 15.57
C PHE A 41 6.48 2.03 15.93
N GLN A 42 5.49 2.87 15.66
CA GLN A 42 5.54 4.29 15.99
C GLN A 42 5.54 4.56 17.49
N ALA A 43 4.80 3.76 18.28
CA ALA A 43 4.81 3.86 19.74
C ALA A 43 6.20 3.55 20.31
N MET A 44 6.82 2.44 19.88
CA MET A 44 8.18 2.08 20.29
C MET A 44 9.21 3.12 19.86
N LEU A 45 9.09 3.71 18.66
CA LEU A 45 10.01 4.75 18.20
C LEU A 45 9.99 5.98 19.13
N ARG A 46 8.80 6.40 19.57
CA ARG A 46 8.66 7.49 20.55
C ARG A 46 9.27 7.12 21.90
N GLU A 47 9.07 5.90 22.37
CA GLU A 47 9.65 5.40 23.62
C GLU A 47 11.17 5.29 23.55
N ILE A 48 11.72 4.81 22.45
CA ILE A 48 13.17 4.77 22.19
C ILE A 48 13.75 6.18 22.23
N GLN A 49 13.10 7.15 21.60
CA GLN A 49 13.57 8.53 21.64
C GLN A 49 13.59 9.08 23.07
N LYS A 50 12.49 8.91 23.82
CA LYS A 50 12.39 9.36 25.22
C LYS A 50 13.43 8.70 26.13
N THR A 51 13.58 7.38 26.02
CA THR A 51 14.54 6.62 26.84
C THR A 51 15.98 6.93 26.47
N LYS A 52 16.29 7.12 25.18
CA LYS A 52 17.62 7.52 24.74
C LYS A 52 18.01 8.91 25.23
N THR A 53 17.09 9.87 25.22
CA THR A 53 17.34 11.20 25.79
C THR A 53 17.50 11.16 27.31
N GLY A 54 16.68 10.37 28.02
CA GLY A 54 16.78 10.19 29.47
C GLY A 54 18.10 9.53 29.88
N MET A 55 18.46 8.44 29.21
CA MET A 55 19.72 7.73 29.43
C MET A 55 20.95 8.65 29.26
N SER A 56 20.92 9.58 28.29
CA SER A 56 22.03 10.52 28.10
C SER A 56 22.24 11.44 29.31
N ALA A 57 21.15 11.86 29.97
CA ALA A 57 21.22 12.70 31.16
C ALA A 57 21.69 11.88 32.38
N GLU A 58 21.13 10.69 32.57
CA GLU A 58 21.54 9.75 33.63
C GLU A 58 23.01 9.33 33.49
N ALA A 59 23.50 9.16 32.26
CA ALA A 59 24.90 8.85 31.98
C ALA A 59 25.82 9.99 32.42
N ALA A 60 25.47 11.24 32.08
CA ALA A 60 26.25 12.41 32.50
C ALA A 60 26.31 12.51 34.04
N GLU A 61 25.19 12.27 34.73
CA GLU A 61 25.14 12.28 36.20
C GLU A 61 25.96 11.13 36.83
N ALA A 62 25.92 9.93 36.24
CA ALA A 62 26.71 8.79 36.69
C ALA A 62 28.22 9.04 36.53
N PHE A 63 28.65 9.56 35.38
CA PHE A 63 30.06 9.91 35.16
C PHE A 63 30.51 11.08 36.04
N PHE A 64 29.65 12.06 36.30
CA PHE A 64 29.96 13.11 37.27
C PHE A 64 30.14 12.53 38.69
N SER A 65 29.26 11.61 39.10
CA SER A 65 29.38 10.90 40.38
C SER A 65 30.67 10.07 40.47
N LEU A 66 31.13 9.51 39.35
CA LEU A 66 32.42 8.82 39.27
C LEU A 66 33.59 9.78 39.55
N THR A 67 33.58 10.98 38.95
CA THR A 67 34.63 11.97 39.20
C THR A 67 34.65 12.44 40.66
N GLN A 68 33.48 12.59 41.30
CA GLN A 68 33.40 12.89 42.73
C GLN A 68 33.96 11.77 43.60
N ALA A 69 33.66 10.51 43.26
CA ALA A 69 34.20 9.35 43.97
C ALA A 69 35.73 9.27 43.81
N GLN A 70 36.25 9.54 42.61
CA GLN A 70 37.70 9.55 42.34
C GLN A 70 38.42 10.66 43.10
N TYR A 71 37.81 11.84 43.19
CA TYR A 71 38.35 12.93 43.99
C TYR A 71 38.41 12.60 45.48
N ALA A 72 37.38 11.93 46.01
CA ALA A 72 37.27 11.62 47.44
C ALA A 72 38.13 10.40 47.88
N ALA A 73 38.21 9.36 47.05
CA ALA A 73 38.85 8.08 47.41
C ALA A 73 40.19 7.82 46.69
N GLY A 74 40.60 8.70 45.78
CA GLY A 74 41.75 8.48 44.90
C GLY A 74 41.46 7.44 43.81
N ASP A 75 42.50 6.76 43.32
CA ASP A 75 42.35 5.73 42.29
C ASP A 75 41.90 4.38 42.89
N PHE A 76 40.62 4.07 42.75
CA PHE A 76 40.00 2.81 43.18
C PHE A 76 39.70 1.86 42.01
N ARG A 77 40.13 2.19 40.77
CA ARG A 77 39.80 1.40 39.57
C ARG A 77 40.30 -0.04 39.65
N ASN A 78 41.56 -0.23 40.04
CA ASN A 78 42.18 -1.56 40.10
C ASN A 78 41.49 -2.46 41.13
N LYS A 79 41.15 -1.89 42.30
CA LYS A 79 40.40 -2.59 43.36
C LYS A 79 39.04 -3.09 42.88
N VAL A 80 38.33 -2.30 42.07
CA VAL A 80 37.04 -2.71 41.48
C VAL A 80 37.23 -3.80 40.45
N ILE A 81 38.26 -3.74 39.61
CA ILE A 81 38.52 -4.78 38.59
C ILE A 81 38.87 -6.12 39.26
N GLU A 82 39.72 -6.09 40.29
CA GLU A 82 40.12 -7.27 41.05
C GLU A 82 38.95 -7.90 41.83
N SER A 83 37.97 -7.10 42.25
CA SER A 83 36.83 -7.61 43.02
C SER A 83 35.75 -8.29 42.17
N VAL A 84 35.83 -8.24 40.83
CA VAL A 84 34.84 -8.84 39.93
C VAL A 84 35.07 -10.35 39.79
N SER A 85 34.21 -11.15 40.44
CA SER A 85 34.15 -12.61 40.27
C SER A 85 32.91 -13.07 39.51
N THR A 86 31.74 -12.53 39.86
CA THR A 86 30.45 -12.88 39.24
C THR A 86 29.60 -11.64 39.03
N ALA A 87 28.84 -11.59 37.93
CA ALA A 87 27.91 -10.49 37.66
C ALA A 87 26.78 -10.42 38.71
N GLU A 88 26.58 -9.21 39.25
CA GLU A 88 25.52 -8.87 40.20
C GLU A 88 24.14 -8.74 39.53
N ILE A 89 24.09 -8.10 38.35
CA ILE A 89 22.88 -7.94 37.54
C ILE A 89 23.00 -8.85 36.31
N ARG A 90 22.01 -9.71 36.10
CA ARG A 90 21.88 -10.56 34.90
C ARG A 90 20.64 -10.16 34.12
N THR A 91 20.68 -10.32 32.80
CA THR A 91 19.52 -10.13 31.93
C THR A 91 18.90 -11.47 31.56
N GLN A 92 17.60 -11.60 31.76
CA GLN A 92 16.79 -12.71 31.26
C GLN A 92 16.03 -12.28 30.00
N ASN A 93 15.82 -13.23 29.09
CA ASN A 93 15.06 -13.01 27.86
C ASN A 93 13.62 -13.52 28.05
N ARG A 94 12.65 -12.67 27.74
CA ARG A 94 11.22 -12.96 27.71
C ARG A 94 10.70 -12.73 26.30
N ILE A 95 9.78 -13.57 25.85
CA ILE A 95 9.12 -13.41 24.56
C ILE A 95 7.79 -12.67 24.77
N ASP A 96 7.60 -11.56 24.05
CA ASP A 96 6.34 -10.84 23.96
C ASP A 96 5.70 -11.01 22.58
N ASN A 97 4.37 -11.08 22.50
CA ASN A 97 3.65 -11.40 21.27
C ASN A 97 2.80 -10.21 20.81
N VAL A 98 3.18 -9.60 19.69
CA VAL A 98 2.44 -8.46 19.10
C VAL A 98 1.94 -8.83 17.71
N ALA A 99 0.62 -8.93 17.56
CA ALA A 99 -0.04 -9.27 16.28
C ALA A 99 0.53 -10.53 15.57
N GLY A 100 0.94 -11.52 16.37
CA GLY A 100 1.55 -12.77 15.91
C GLY A 100 3.02 -12.67 15.52
N VAL A 101 3.72 -11.59 15.89
CA VAL A 101 5.19 -11.47 15.81
C VAL A 101 5.74 -11.65 17.23
N LYS A 102 6.73 -12.54 17.38
CA LYS A 102 7.41 -12.81 18.66
C LYS A 102 8.57 -11.82 18.81
N LEU A 103 8.50 -10.96 19.81
CA LEU A 103 9.51 -9.94 20.12
C LEU A 103 10.32 -10.39 21.34
N PRO A 104 11.66 -10.38 21.29
CA PRO A 104 12.49 -10.60 22.47
C PRO A 104 12.48 -9.32 23.34
N VAL A 105 12.25 -9.50 24.63
CA VAL A 105 12.22 -8.46 25.65
C VAL A 105 13.19 -8.85 26.76
N PHE A 106 14.06 -7.93 27.18
CA PHE A 106 15.01 -8.19 28.25
C PHE A 106 14.46 -7.69 29.59
N THR A 107 14.55 -8.55 30.60
CA THR A 107 14.22 -8.23 32.00
C THR A 107 15.46 -8.37 32.86
N GLU A 108 15.71 -7.42 33.74
CA GLU A 108 16.81 -7.50 34.71
C GLU A 108 16.47 -8.42 35.88
N VAL A 109 17.45 -9.19 36.34
CA VAL A 109 17.39 -10.06 37.51
C VAL A 109 18.63 -9.80 38.37
N GLU A 110 18.41 -9.29 39.58
CA GLU A 110 19.44 -9.08 40.59
C GLU A 110 19.75 -10.43 41.26
N VAL A 111 21.01 -10.88 41.20
CA VAL A 111 21.42 -12.20 41.72
C VAL A 111 22.07 -12.10 43.11
N SER A 112 22.77 -11.01 43.42
CA SER A 112 23.43 -10.83 44.73
C SER A 112 23.87 -9.39 44.96
N ARG A 113 23.59 -8.79 46.13
CA ARG A 113 23.90 -7.38 46.45
C ARG A 113 25.25 -7.14 47.13
N GLU A 114 25.81 -8.15 47.80
CA GLU A 114 26.72 -7.95 48.94
C GLU A 114 28.23 -8.01 48.61
N LYS A 115 28.61 -8.41 47.39
CA LYS A 115 30.01 -8.82 47.11
C LYS A 115 31.05 -7.68 47.12
N ASN A 116 30.65 -6.42 47.11
CA ASN A 116 31.55 -5.28 46.90
C ASN A 116 31.37 -4.11 47.89
N ASP A 117 30.67 -4.32 49.01
CA ASP A 117 30.35 -3.24 49.96
C ASP A 117 31.59 -2.76 50.74
N ASN A 118 32.68 -3.54 50.73
CA ASN A 118 33.93 -3.24 51.43
C ASN A 118 34.87 -2.26 50.67
N ILE A 119 34.49 -1.82 49.46
CA ILE A 119 35.33 -0.91 48.66
C ILE A 119 35.16 0.53 49.18
N GLY A 120 36.27 1.16 49.56
CA GLY A 120 36.27 2.55 50.05
C GLY A 120 36.18 2.71 51.56
N LEU A 121 36.41 1.63 52.32
CA LEU A 121 36.44 1.66 53.80
C LEU A 121 37.53 2.59 54.36
N ALA A 122 38.66 2.72 53.64
CA ALA A 122 39.76 3.60 54.03
C ALA A 122 39.48 5.09 53.79
N GLY A 123 38.47 5.43 52.98
CA GLY A 123 38.13 6.81 52.63
C GLY A 123 37.21 6.89 51.40
N GLY A 124 36.23 7.81 51.44
CA GLY A 124 35.34 8.09 50.30
C GLY A 124 34.26 7.04 49.98
N GLY A 125 34.07 6.02 50.82
CA GLY A 125 33.08 4.94 50.61
C GLY A 125 31.65 5.42 50.32
N GLY A 126 31.17 6.47 51.01
CA GLY A 126 29.84 7.03 50.75
C GLY A 126 29.67 7.60 49.32
N LYS A 127 30.73 8.19 48.76
CA LYS A 127 30.71 8.69 47.36
C LYS A 127 30.80 7.55 46.36
N ILE A 128 31.57 6.50 46.67
CA ILE A 128 31.65 5.28 45.85
C ILE A 128 30.29 4.57 45.80
N GLN A 129 29.58 4.48 46.92
CA GLN A 129 28.25 3.85 46.97
C GLN A 129 27.21 4.64 46.17
N ASN A 130 27.16 5.97 46.32
CA ASN A 130 26.29 6.82 45.50
C ASN A 130 26.61 6.65 43.99
N CYS A 131 27.90 6.62 43.64
CA CYS A 131 28.33 6.34 42.27
C CYS A 131 27.78 4.98 41.79
N ARG A 132 27.89 3.91 42.59
CA ARG A 132 27.34 2.59 42.27
C ARG A 132 25.83 2.63 42.04
N GLU A 133 25.07 3.35 42.87
CA GLU A 133 23.62 3.51 42.72
C GLU A 133 23.26 4.23 41.42
N LYS A 134 23.98 5.31 41.06
CA LYS A 134 23.77 6.04 39.80
C LYS A 134 24.09 5.17 38.58
N PHE A 135 25.16 4.38 38.63
CA PHE A 135 25.46 3.41 37.57
C PHE A 135 24.45 2.26 37.50
N ARG A 136 23.86 1.83 38.62
CA ARG A 136 22.75 0.86 38.60
C ARG A 136 21.56 1.44 37.85
N VAL A 137 21.13 2.66 38.17
CA VAL A 137 20.01 3.33 37.48
C VAL A 137 20.29 3.44 35.97
N LEU A 138 21.49 3.89 35.59
CA LEU A 138 21.92 3.95 34.20
C LEU A 138 21.86 2.58 33.51
N LEU A 139 22.30 1.51 34.19
CA LEU A 139 22.26 0.16 33.66
C LEU A 139 20.81 -0.31 33.40
N ARG A 140 19.87 -0.01 34.30
CA ARG A 140 18.44 -0.31 34.09
C ARG A 140 17.90 0.39 32.85
N ALA A 141 18.25 1.67 32.66
CA ALA A 141 17.87 2.43 31.48
C ALA A 141 18.49 1.85 30.19
N LEU A 142 19.75 1.41 30.24
CA LEU A 142 20.43 0.75 29.12
C LEU A 142 19.79 -0.59 28.75
N ILE A 143 19.46 -1.44 29.73
CA ILE A 143 18.78 -2.72 29.49
C ILE A 143 17.41 -2.49 28.83
N LYS A 144 16.65 -1.52 29.35
CA LYS A 144 15.36 -1.12 28.76
C LYS A 144 15.52 -0.62 27.33
N LEU A 145 16.51 0.22 27.07
CA LEU A 145 16.80 0.73 25.72
C LEU A 145 17.20 -0.41 24.77
N ALA A 146 18.07 -1.32 25.20
CA ALA A 146 18.49 -2.47 24.40
C ALA A 146 17.31 -3.38 24.06
N SER A 147 16.40 -3.61 25.02
CA SER A 147 15.16 -4.36 24.80
C SER A 147 14.27 -3.71 23.75
N LEU A 148 14.06 -2.39 23.85
CA LEU A 148 13.27 -1.63 22.88
C LEU A 148 13.93 -1.63 21.48
N GLN A 149 15.25 -1.50 21.40
CA GLN A 149 15.96 -1.50 20.11
C GLN A 149 15.91 -2.88 19.43
N THR A 150 16.08 -3.95 20.19
CA THR A 150 16.07 -5.32 19.63
C THR A 150 14.67 -5.70 19.16
N SER A 151 13.65 -5.40 19.95
CA SER A 151 12.24 -5.56 19.54
C SER A 151 11.87 -4.65 18.36
N PHE A 152 12.43 -3.45 18.26
CA PHE A 152 12.22 -2.55 17.12
C PHE A 152 12.78 -3.11 15.81
N VAL A 153 14.01 -3.65 15.80
CA VAL A 153 14.62 -4.23 14.59
C VAL A 153 13.84 -5.45 14.11
N THR A 154 13.46 -6.34 15.03
CA THR A 154 12.66 -7.54 14.69
C THR A 154 11.27 -7.16 14.16
N LEU A 155 10.62 -6.15 14.75
CA LEU A 155 9.32 -5.66 14.27
C LEU A 155 9.42 -4.95 12.92
N ASP A 156 10.49 -4.20 12.65
CA ASP A 156 10.75 -3.55 11.36
C ASP A 156 10.86 -4.58 10.23
N GLU A 157 11.62 -5.65 10.45
CA GLU A 157 11.76 -6.73 9.48
C GLU A 157 10.41 -7.40 9.20
N ALA A 158 9.65 -7.72 10.25
CA ALA A 158 8.32 -8.28 10.11
C ALA A 158 7.38 -7.35 9.32
N LEU A 159 7.40 -6.05 9.61
CA LEU A 159 6.59 -5.04 8.91
C LEU A 159 6.97 -4.93 7.43
N LYS A 160 8.27 -4.96 7.10
CA LYS A 160 8.75 -4.97 5.71
C LYS A 160 8.31 -6.22 4.97
N VAL A 161 8.35 -7.39 5.60
CA VAL A 161 7.86 -8.65 5.01
C VAL A 161 6.35 -8.58 4.78
N THR A 162 5.55 -8.11 5.75
CA THR A 162 4.09 -7.98 5.57
C THR A 162 3.75 -6.98 4.47
N ASN A 163 4.40 -5.82 4.42
CA ASN A 163 4.17 -4.82 3.38
C ASN A 163 4.54 -5.33 1.99
N ARG A 164 5.66 -6.06 1.86
CA ARG A 164 6.04 -6.72 0.60
C ARG A 164 4.98 -7.74 0.16
N ARG A 165 4.43 -8.52 1.09
CA ARG A 165 3.36 -9.49 0.79
C ARG A 165 2.06 -8.80 0.38
N VAL A 166 1.65 -7.75 1.08
CA VAL A 166 0.48 -6.93 0.73
C VAL A 166 0.64 -6.35 -0.67
N ASN A 167 1.80 -5.78 -0.99
CA ASN A 167 2.10 -5.21 -2.31
C ASN A 167 2.13 -6.28 -3.42
N ALA A 168 2.71 -7.45 -3.13
CA ALA A 168 2.69 -8.58 -4.06
C ALA A 168 1.27 -9.09 -4.32
N LEU A 169 0.41 -9.09 -3.29
CA LEU A 169 -0.98 -9.49 -3.44
C LEU A 169 -1.73 -8.52 -4.37
N ASP A 170 -1.63 -7.23 -4.10
CA ASP A 170 -2.33 -6.14 -4.80
C ASP A 170 -1.88 -5.99 -6.26
N ASN A 171 -0.57 -5.90 -6.49
CA ASN A 171 -0.04 -5.55 -7.82
C ASN A 171 0.28 -6.74 -8.71
N VAL A 172 0.47 -7.94 -8.15
CA VAL A 172 0.91 -9.12 -8.91
C VAL A 172 -0.12 -10.23 -8.89
N THR A 173 -0.49 -10.74 -7.71
CA THR A 173 -1.27 -11.99 -7.65
C THR A 173 -2.76 -11.79 -7.99
N ILE A 174 -3.42 -10.76 -7.43
CA ILE A 174 -4.84 -10.49 -7.69
C ILE A 174 -5.04 -10.16 -9.18
N PRO A 175 -4.28 -9.24 -9.79
CA PRO A 175 -4.42 -8.95 -11.22
C PRO A 175 -4.10 -10.16 -12.11
N ARG A 176 -3.15 -11.01 -11.71
CA ARG A 176 -2.85 -12.25 -12.44
C ARG A 176 -4.02 -13.22 -12.41
N ILE A 177 -4.63 -13.43 -11.24
CA ILE A 177 -5.81 -14.28 -11.07
C ILE A 177 -6.99 -13.72 -11.87
N GLU A 178 -7.23 -12.41 -11.83
CA GLU A 178 -8.32 -11.77 -12.58
C GLU A 178 -8.12 -11.90 -14.10
N LYS A 179 -6.89 -11.74 -14.61
CA LYS A 179 -6.55 -12.03 -16.02
C LYS A 179 -6.80 -13.49 -16.39
N THR A 180 -6.43 -14.44 -15.53
CA THR A 180 -6.69 -15.87 -15.77
C THR A 180 -8.19 -16.18 -15.77
N ILE A 181 -8.97 -15.58 -14.86
CA ILE A 181 -10.44 -15.74 -14.86
C ILE A 181 -11.01 -15.19 -16.16
N SER A 182 -10.60 -13.98 -16.58
CA SER A 182 -11.06 -13.37 -17.83
C SER A 182 -10.70 -14.20 -19.06
N TYR A 183 -9.53 -14.84 -19.09
CA TYR A 183 -9.14 -15.77 -20.15
C TYR A 183 -10.05 -16.98 -20.18
N ILE A 184 -10.26 -17.66 -19.03
CA ILE A 184 -11.10 -18.87 -18.97
C ILE A 184 -12.55 -18.54 -19.32
N THR A 185 -13.10 -17.41 -18.86
CA THR A 185 -14.47 -17.01 -19.22
C THR A 185 -14.58 -16.78 -20.72
N ARG A 186 -13.63 -16.06 -21.34
CA ARG A 186 -13.65 -15.79 -22.77
C ARG A 186 -13.62 -17.08 -23.59
N GLU A 187 -12.81 -18.05 -23.16
CA GLU A 187 -12.67 -19.31 -23.89
C GLU A 187 -13.88 -20.24 -23.69
N LEU A 188 -14.47 -20.27 -22.49
CA LEU A 188 -15.72 -21.00 -22.25
C LEU A 188 -16.89 -20.39 -23.05
N ASP A 189 -16.97 -19.07 -23.12
CA ASP A 189 -17.99 -18.38 -23.91
C ASP A 189 -17.83 -18.69 -25.42
N GLU A 190 -16.60 -18.85 -25.91
CA GLU A 190 -16.34 -19.23 -27.31
C GLU A 190 -16.72 -20.70 -27.57
N LEU A 191 -16.41 -21.62 -26.66
CA LEU A 191 -16.85 -23.01 -26.75
C LEU A 191 -18.39 -23.12 -26.73
N GLU A 192 -19.06 -22.35 -25.89
CA GLU A 192 -20.52 -22.29 -25.84
C GLU A 192 -21.12 -21.72 -27.14
N ARG A 193 -20.45 -20.77 -27.79
CA ARG A 193 -20.84 -20.26 -29.13
C ARG A 193 -20.70 -21.31 -30.21
N GLU A 194 -19.59 -22.05 -30.23
CA GLU A 194 -19.40 -23.15 -31.20
C GLU A 194 -20.47 -24.24 -31.05
N ASP A 195 -20.73 -24.66 -29.81
CA ASP A 195 -21.76 -25.67 -29.51
C ASP A 195 -23.17 -25.17 -29.86
N PHE A 196 -23.46 -23.88 -29.62
CA PHE A 196 -24.72 -23.27 -30.05
C PHE A 196 -24.89 -23.29 -31.57
N VAL A 197 -23.85 -22.92 -32.33
CA VAL A 197 -23.89 -22.97 -33.80
C VAL A 197 -24.09 -24.40 -34.30
N ARG A 198 -23.37 -25.39 -33.73
CA ARG A 198 -23.57 -26.81 -34.06
C ARG A 198 -25.00 -27.26 -33.79
N TYR A 199 -25.55 -26.90 -32.63
CA TYR A 199 -26.93 -27.21 -32.27
C TYR A 199 -27.94 -26.60 -33.26
N VAL A 200 -27.78 -25.32 -33.62
CA VAL A 200 -28.66 -24.64 -34.58
C VAL A 200 -28.63 -25.32 -35.95
N ILE A 201 -27.45 -25.71 -36.45
CA ILE A 201 -27.31 -26.41 -37.73
C ILE A 201 -28.04 -27.76 -37.70
N VAL A 202 -27.87 -28.55 -36.63
CA VAL A 202 -28.54 -29.86 -36.50
C VAL A 202 -30.05 -29.71 -36.42
N VAL A 203 -30.56 -28.74 -35.66
CA VAL A 203 -32.01 -28.46 -35.58
C VAL A 203 -32.55 -28.04 -36.95
N GLN A 204 -31.81 -27.22 -37.70
CA GLN A 204 -32.24 -26.79 -39.02
C GLN A 204 -32.25 -27.95 -40.03
N ALA A 205 -31.24 -28.84 -39.99
CA ALA A 205 -31.21 -30.05 -40.80
C ALA A 205 -32.41 -30.97 -40.48
N ASN A 206 -32.66 -31.24 -39.20
CA ASN A 206 -33.81 -32.04 -38.76
C ASN A 206 -35.15 -31.46 -39.24
N LYS A 207 -35.31 -30.12 -39.21
CA LYS A 207 -36.50 -29.46 -39.76
C LYS A 207 -36.65 -29.70 -41.26
N GLN A 208 -35.57 -29.54 -42.03
CA GLN A 208 -35.59 -29.77 -43.48
C GLN A 208 -35.92 -31.22 -43.82
N ASP A 209 -35.41 -32.18 -43.06
CA ASP A 209 -35.69 -33.60 -43.30
C ASP A 209 -37.13 -33.96 -42.94
N LEU A 210 -37.70 -33.35 -41.89
CA LEU A 210 -39.12 -33.45 -41.56
C LEU A 210 -40.01 -32.87 -42.67
N GLU A 211 -39.65 -31.70 -43.20
CA GLU A 211 -40.37 -31.08 -44.32
C GLU A 211 -40.30 -31.92 -45.60
N LYS A 212 -39.13 -32.51 -45.91
CA LYS A 212 -38.99 -33.43 -47.05
C LYS A 212 -39.81 -34.69 -46.85
N ALA A 213 -39.82 -35.28 -45.66
CA ALA A 213 -40.63 -36.45 -45.35
C ALA A 213 -42.13 -36.17 -45.46
N LEU A 214 -42.60 -35.00 -45.01
CA LEU A 214 -43.98 -34.56 -45.18
C LEU A 214 -44.35 -34.35 -46.66
N LYS A 215 -43.46 -33.74 -47.45
CA LYS A 215 -43.65 -33.58 -48.90
C LYS A 215 -43.66 -34.92 -49.65
N ALA A 216 -42.77 -35.85 -49.28
CA ALA A 216 -42.73 -37.19 -49.87
C ALA A 216 -44.01 -37.98 -49.54
N LYS A 217 -44.50 -37.91 -48.28
CA LYS A 217 -45.80 -38.49 -47.90
C LYS A 217 -46.97 -37.85 -48.64
N ALA A 218 -46.93 -36.54 -48.88
CA ALA A 218 -47.96 -35.85 -49.66
C ALA A 218 -47.93 -36.25 -51.16
N ALA A 219 -46.76 -36.58 -51.70
CA ALA A 219 -46.60 -37.02 -53.10
C ALA A 219 -46.98 -38.51 -53.33
N LEU A 220 -46.96 -39.34 -52.28
CA LEU A 220 -47.35 -40.76 -52.33
C LEU A 220 -48.86 -40.99 -52.16
N LEU A 221 -49.67 -39.95 -51.93
CA LEU A 221 -51.13 -40.03 -51.96
C LEU A 221 -51.62 -40.03 -53.43
N PRO A 222 -52.28 -41.10 -53.91
CA PRO A 222 -52.69 -41.19 -55.31
C PRO A 222 -53.81 -40.20 -55.64
N LYS A 223 -53.70 -39.52 -56.79
CA LYS A 223 -54.82 -38.84 -57.44
C LYS A 223 -55.70 -39.89 -58.13
N SER A 224 -56.62 -40.51 -57.41
CA SER A 224 -57.81 -41.17 -57.98
C SER A 224 -59.02 -40.31 -57.59
N ALA A 225 -59.51 -39.49 -58.52
CA ALA A 225 -60.62 -39.80 -59.42
C ALA A 225 -61.97 -39.76 -58.70
N ALA A 226 -62.78 -38.79 -59.10
CA ALA A 226 -64.18 -38.63 -58.73
C ALA A 226 -65.00 -39.90 -59.02
N VAL A 227 -66.00 -40.19 -58.18
CA VAL A 227 -67.37 -40.71 -58.47
C VAL A 227 -67.98 -41.31 -57.19
N ASP A 228 -69.14 -40.74 -56.82
CA ASP A 228 -70.35 -41.19 -56.09
C ASP A 228 -70.32 -42.11 -54.84
N ASP A 229 -71.02 -41.62 -53.80
CA ASP A 229 -71.74 -42.24 -52.67
C ASP A 229 -71.22 -43.56 -52.03
N ASP A 230 -70.58 -43.46 -50.85
CA ASP A 230 -70.47 -44.54 -49.86
C ASP A 230 -70.43 -43.97 -48.41
N PRO A 231 -71.29 -44.41 -47.47
CA PRO A 231 -71.37 -43.88 -46.12
C PRO A 231 -70.49 -44.66 -45.13
N PHE A 232 -69.16 -44.66 -45.28
CA PHE A 232 -68.23 -45.10 -44.21
C PHE A 232 -66.79 -44.58 -44.38
N ALA A 233 -66.63 -43.30 -44.73
CA ALA A 233 -65.33 -42.66 -44.94
C ALA A 233 -64.96 -41.70 -43.80
N ASP A 234 -64.57 -42.23 -42.62
CA ASP A 234 -64.15 -41.39 -41.47
C ASP A 234 -62.86 -41.85 -40.76
N VAL A 235 -62.08 -42.77 -41.34
CA VAL A 235 -60.94 -43.40 -40.64
C VAL A 235 -59.56 -43.05 -41.20
N VAL A 236 -59.45 -42.29 -42.30
CA VAL A 236 -58.13 -41.97 -42.92
C VAL A 236 -57.73 -40.49 -42.76
N ALA A 237 -58.54 -39.67 -42.09
CA ALA A 237 -58.22 -38.28 -41.77
C ALA A 237 -57.39 -38.11 -40.47
N SER A 238 -57.28 -39.14 -39.64
CA SER A 238 -56.69 -39.05 -38.30
C SER A 238 -55.15 -38.95 -38.29
N ASP A 239 -54.44 -39.53 -39.25
CA ASP A 239 -52.97 -39.57 -39.20
C ASP A 239 -52.28 -38.28 -39.68
N ARG A 240 -52.98 -37.44 -40.47
CA ARG A 240 -52.46 -36.14 -40.92
C ARG A 240 -52.59 -35.09 -39.80
N ASP A 241 -53.65 -35.17 -39.01
CA ASP A 241 -53.95 -34.25 -37.93
C ASP A 241 -53.25 -34.62 -36.63
N ILE A 242 -52.98 -35.90 -36.35
CA ILE A 242 -52.23 -36.31 -35.14
C ILE A 242 -50.75 -35.86 -35.20
N LEU A 243 -50.11 -35.86 -36.37
CA LEU A 243 -48.75 -35.33 -36.55
C LEU A 243 -48.73 -33.79 -36.63
N ALA A 244 -49.78 -33.16 -37.16
CA ALA A 244 -50.00 -31.71 -37.13
C ALA A 244 -50.21 -31.18 -35.69
N HIS A 245 -50.96 -31.90 -34.85
CA HIS A 245 -51.19 -31.55 -33.46
C HIS A 245 -49.96 -31.81 -32.56
N LYS A 246 -49.08 -32.76 -32.91
CA LYS A 246 -47.84 -33.02 -32.16
C LYS A 246 -46.75 -31.97 -32.39
N TRP A 247 -46.74 -31.27 -33.54
CA TRP A 247 -45.84 -30.13 -33.77
C TRP A 247 -46.45 -28.80 -33.33
N TRP A 248 -47.78 -28.60 -33.47
CA TRP A 248 -48.46 -27.38 -33.00
C TRP A 248 -48.52 -27.28 -31.47
N THR A 249 -48.38 -28.40 -30.76
CA THR A 249 -48.16 -28.44 -29.30
C THR A 249 -46.71 -28.21 -28.89
N MET A 250 -45.74 -28.28 -29.82
CA MET A 250 -44.31 -28.03 -29.58
C MET A 250 -43.84 -26.65 -30.06
N GLU A 251 -44.52 -26.03 -31.01
CA GLU A 251 -44.34 -24.62 -31.37
C GLU A 251 -44.51 -23.63 -30.20
N PRO A 252 -45.51 -23.78 -29.31
CA PRO A 252 -45.59 -22.97 -28.10
C PRO A 252 -44.50 -23.32 -27.08
N ILE A 253 -43.90 -24.52 -27.13
CA ILE A 253 -42.75 -24.87 -26.27
C ILE A 253 -41.46 -24.29 -26.82
N ALA A 254 -41.24 -24.32 -28.14
CA ALA A 254 -40.11 -23.68 -28.79
C ALA A 254 -40.18 -22.14 -28.70
N LYS A 255 -41.37 -21.55 -28.87
CA LYS A 255 -41.62 -20.12 -28.62
C LYS A 255 -41.57 -19.79 -27.13
N ARG A 256 -41.98 -20.67 -26.20
CA ARG A 256 -41.75 -20.49 -24.75
C ARG A 256 -40.29 -20.68 -24.35
N LEU A 257 -39.50 -21.49 -25.07
CA LEU A 257 -38.07 -21.65 -24.83
C LEU A 257 -37.28 -20.47 -25.43
N GLN A 258 -37.68 -19.95 -26.59
CA GLN A 258 -37.15 -18.71 -27.14
C GLN A 258 -37.56 -17.51 -26.30
N GLN A 259 -38.82 -17.40 -25.88
CA GLN A 259 -39.27 -16.37 -24.94
C GLN A 259 -38.68 -16.56 -23.54
N SER A 260 -38.38 -17.79 -23.08
CA SER A 260 -37.63 -18.03 -21.84
C SER A 260 -36.15 -17.74 -21.99
N ALA A 261 -35.54 -17.97 -23.15
CA ALA A 261 -34.15 -17.62 -23.43
C ALA A 261 -34.00 -16.10 -23.59
N GLU A 262 -34.91 -15.44 -24.29
CA GLU A 262 -34.99 -13.98 -24.41
C GLU A 262 -35.38 -13.32 -23.08
N SER A 263 -36.30 -13.91 -22.31
CA SER A 263 -36.61 -13.45 -20.94
C SER A 263 -35.50 -13.76 -19.95
N ALA A 264 -34.69 -14.81 -20.14
CA ALA A 264 -33.47 -15.09 -19.36
C ALA A 264 -32.32 -14.15 -19.72
N LEU A 265 -32.23 -13.71 -20.99
CA LEU A 265 -31.29 -12.67 -21.44
C LEU A 265 -31.73 -11.27 -20.98
N LEU A 266 -33.03 -10.96 -20.96
CA LEU A 266 -33.59 -9.70 -20.46
C LEU A 266 -33.62 -9.62 -18.92
N SER A 267 -33.90 -10.73 -18.22
CA SER A 267 -33.82 -10.80 -16.76
C SER A 267 -32.38 -10.94 -16.25
N GLY A 268 -31.48 -11.54 -17.03
CA GLY A 268 -30.04 -11.58 -16.76
C GLY A 268 -29.35 -10.22 -16.88
N ALA A 269 -29.88 -9.32 -17.73
CA ALA A 269 -29.33 -7.98 -17.95
C ALA A 269 -29.96 -6.87 -17.09
N LYS A 270 -31.15 -7.08 -16.49
CA LYS A 270 -31.81 -6.07 -15.64
C LYS A 270 -32.02 -6.44 -14.18
N LYS A 271 -31.81 -7.70 -13.76
CA LYS A 271 -32.11 -8.14 -12.38
C LYS A 271 -30.90 -8.39 -11.48
N LYS A 272 -29.67 -8.07 -11.93
CA LYS A 272 -28.45 -8.41 -11.19
C LYS A 272 -27.78 -7.29 -10.38
N ASP A 273 -28.21 -6.03 -10.51
CA ASP A 273 -27.53 -4.90 -9.84
C ASP A 273 -28.45 -4.00 -8.98
N LYS A 274 -29.69 -4.40 -8.63
CA LYS A 274 -30.55 -3.59 -7.73
C LYS A 274 -31.17 -4.37 -6.56
N ASN A 275 -31.81 -5.52 -6.81
CA ASN A 275 -32.46 -6.25 -5.72
C ASN A 275 -31.49 -6.81 -4.69
N SER A 276 -30.28 -7.22 -5.07
CA SER A 276 -29.30 -7.73 -4.09
C SER A 276 -28.69 -6.64 -3.22
N GLU A 277 -28.72 -5.36 -3.62
CA GLU A 277 -28.25 -4.26 -2.77
C GLU A 277 -29.35 -3.77 -1.82
N GLU A 278 -30.61 -3.76 -2.26
CA GLU A 278 -31.77 -3.43 -1.41
C GLU A 278 -32.05 -4.53 -0.38
N ASP A 279 -31.98 -5.82 -0.76
CA ASP A 279 -32.14 -6.95 0.18
C ASP A 279 -31.00 -7.00 1.22
N ILE A 280 -29.77 -6.66 0.84
CA ILE A 280 -28.64 -6.60 1.78
C ILE A 280 -28.74 -5.36 2.68
N ALA A 281 -29.20 -4.21 2.17
CA ALA A 281 -29.39 -3.01 2.96
C ALA A 281 -30.54 -3.14 3.98
N GLU A 282 -31.63 -3.83 3.61
CA GLU A 282 -32.72 -4.17 4.53
C GLU A 282 -32.30 -5.23 5.55
N GLN A 283 -31.49 -6.19 5.16
CA GLN A 283 -30.94 -7.20 6.07
C GLN A 283 -29.90 -6.61 7.04
N ILE A 284 -29.11 -5.61 6.60
CA ILE A 284 -28.23 -4.82 7.47
C ILE A 284 -29.06 -3.96 8.43
N LYS A 285 -30.11 -3.27 7.96
CA LYS A 285 -31.02 -2.51 8.83
C LYS A 285 -31.72 -3.38 9.86
N ARG A 286 -32.17 -4.59 9.48
CA ARG A 286 -32.81 -5.53 10.39
C ARG A 286 -31.82 -6.03 11.45
N LEU A 287 -30.58 -6.32 11.06
CA LEU A 287 -29.49 -6.69 11.98
C LEU A 287 -29.06 -5.51 12.86
N GLU A 288 -29.05 -4.28 12.35
CA GLU A 288 -28.77 -3.07 13.13
C GLU A 288 -29.89 -2.80 14.14
N THR A 289 -31.16 -3.03 13.79
CA THR A 289 -32.28 -2.95 14.74
C THR A 289 -32.30 -4.11 15.74
N GLU A 290 -31.86 -5.31 15.37
CA GLU A 290 -31.68 -6.43 16.32
C GLU A 290 -30.51 -6.18 17.28
N LEU A 291 -29.43 -5.54 16.81
CA LEU A 291 -28.32 -5.12 17.66
C LEU A 291 -28.69 -3.93 18.57
N GLN A 292 -29.45 -2.96 18.07
CA GLN A 292 -29.93 -1.81 18.86
C GLN A 292 -31.09 -2.17 19.78
N GLY A 293 -31.86 -3.22 19.49
CA GLY A 293 -32.84 -3.81 20.41
C GLY A 293 -32.22 -4.56 21.59
N SER A 294 -30.88 -4.67 21.66
CA SER A 294 -30.14 -5.29 22.77
C SER A 294 -29.35 -4.30 23.63
N SER A 295 -29.54 -2.99 23.43
CA SER A 295 -28.94 -1.97 24.27
C SER A 295 -29.89 -0.78 24.39
N ASP A 296 -30.71 -0.81 25.43
CA ASP A 296 -30.89 0.28 26.41
C ASP A 296 -32.24 0.08 27.13
N ASP A 297 -32.20 -0.42 28.36
CA ASP A 297 -32.72 0.41 29.45
C ASP A 297 -32.09 0.05 30.80
N SER A 298 -31.80 1.10 31.54
CA SER A 298 -31.01 1.16 32.76
C SER A 298 -31.84 0.96 34.02
N SER A 299 -31.20 0.37 35.03
CA SER A 299 -31.35 0.58 36.49
C SER A 299 -32.74 0.47 37.13
N ASP A 300 -32.90 -0.48 38.07
CA ASP A 300 -33.19 -0.15 39.47
C ASP A 300 -33.03 -1.37 40.41
N SER A 301 -33.03 -1.06 41.70
CA SER A 301 -32.37 -1.73 42.82
C SER A 301 -33.20 -2.82 43.54
N ASP A 302 -32.49 -3.52 44.44
CA ASP A 302 -32.95 -4.17 45.69
C ASP A 302 -33.34 -5.67 45.78
N SER A 303 -32.51 -6.36 46.58
CA SER A 303 -32.81 -7.32 47.66
C SER A 303 -33.55 -8.66 47.41
N GLY A 304 -32.96 -9.75 47.94
CA GLY A 304 -33.72 -10.79 48.64
C GLY A 304 -33.58 -12.25 48.17
N SER A 305 -33.01 -13.08 49.08
CA SER A 305 -33.31 -14.50 49.40
C SER A 305 -33.21 -15.64 48.37
N ASP A 306 -32.40 -16.64 48.75
CA ASP A 306 -32.65 -18.09 48.84
C ASP A 306 -33.60 -18.79 47.84
N THR A 307 -33.11 -19.80 47.11
CA THR A 307 -33.51 -21.23 47.20
C THR A 307 -32.95 -22.10 46.05
N GLU A 308 -32.92 -23.40 46.34
CA GLU A 308 -32.28 -24.55 45.70
C GLU A 308 -32.76 -24.99 44.29
N ALA A 309 -31.88 -25.77 43.64
CA ALA A 309 -32.11 -26.94 42.76
C ALA A 309 -32.76 -26.82 41.35
N ASP A 310 -31.97 -27.20 40.34
CA ASP A 310 -32.15 -28.37 39.43
C ASP A 310 -31.96 -28.14 37.91
N ASP A 311 -31.45 -29.20 37.28
CA ASP A 311 -30.92 -29.55 35.95
C ASP A 311 -31.29 -28.77 34.65
N GLY A 312 -30.32 -28.72 33.72
CA GLY A 312 -30.61 -28.47 32.29
C GLY A 312 -29.46 -28.04 31.34
N MET A 313 -28.60 -28.97 30.92
CA MET A 313 -28.02 -29.12 29.56
C MET A 313 -27.39 -27.90 28.82
N ALA A 314 -26.05 -27.79 28.79
CA ALA A 314 -25.32 -26.81 27.97
C ALA A 314 -24.29 -27.44 26.99
N LYS A 315 -24.66 -27.40 25.70
CA LYS A 315 -23.87 -27.38 24.45
C LYS A 315 -22.35 -27.64 24.53
N VAL A 316 -21.95 -28.81 24.03
CA VAL A 316 -20.56 -29.14 23.64
C VAL A 316 -20.11 -28.24 22.49
N LYS A 317 -19.04 -27.46 22.71
CA LYS A 317 -18.31 -26.74 21.65
C LYS A 317 -17.54 -27.75 20.80
N ALA A 318 -17.92 -27.89 19.53
CA ALA A 318 -17.19 -28.70 18.56
C ALA A 318 -15.78 -28.10 18.33
N VAL A 319 -14.77 -28.73 18.92
CA VAL A 319 -13.36 -28.51 18.58
C VAL A 319 -13.15 -29.11 17.19
N VAL A 320 -12.88 -28.24 16.20
CA VAL A 320 -12.56 -28.66 14.84
C VAL A 320 -11.16 -29.26 14.83
N ASN A 321 -11.08 -30.59 14.70
CA ASN A 321 -9.83 -31.33 14.53
C ASN A 321 -9.18 -31.00 13.18
N LEU A 322 -8.03 -30.32 13.23
CA LEU A 322 -7.27 -29.87 12.06
C LEU A 322 -6.61 -31.03 11.28
N SER A 323 -6.69 -32.25 11.79
CA SER A 323 -6.17 -33.47 11.15
C SER A 323 -7.03 -33.97 9.99
N ALA A 324 -8.32 -33.59 9.92
CA ALA A 324 -9.23 -34.01 8.85
C ALA A 324 -8.99 -33.28 7.51
N TYR A 325 -8.22 -32.18 7.51
CA TYR A 325 -7.91 -31.36 6.33
C TYR A 325 -6.43 -31.41 5.94
N ALA A 326 -5.69 -32.42 6.41
CA ALA A 326 -4.27 -32.58 6.08
C ALA A 326 -4.04 -32.78 4.57
N SER A 327 -4.99 -33.39 3.87
CA SER A 327 -4.96 -33.63 2.41
C SER A 327 -5.27 -32.38 1.57
N ASP A 328 -5.85 -31.33 2.16
CA ASP A 328 -6.15 -30.05 1.48
C ASP A 328 -5.02 -29.02 1.66
N ARG A 329 -3.93 -29.40 2.33
CA ARG A 329 -2.76 -28.55 2.53
C ARG A 329 -1.97 -28.45 1.23
N ILE A 330 -2.03 -27.27 0.60
CA ILE A 330 -1.21 -26.95 -0.57
C ILE A 330 0.27 -27.17 -0.21
N GLU A 331 0.89 -28.17 -0.84
CA GLU A 331 2.32 -28.45 -0.69
C GLU A 331 3.13 -27.23 -1.12
N SER A 332 4.11 -26.84 -0.30
CA SER A 332 5.06 -25.79 -0.66
C SER A 332 5.84 -26.21 -1.91
N LEU A 333 6.14 -25.25 -2.78
CA LEU A 333 6.95 -25.51 -3.98
C LEU A 333 8.23 -26.28 -3.61
N PRO A 334 8.58 -27.34 -4.35
CA PRO A 334 9.80 -28.10 -4.10
C PRO A 334 11.03 -27.17 -4.20
N GLU A 335 11.98 -27.34 -3.28
CA GLU A 335 13.15 -26.47 -3.11
C GLU A 335 13.97 -26.25 -4.39
N LYS A 336 13.89 -27.17 -5.34
CA LYS A 336 14.55 -27.12 -6.65
C LYS A 336 14.05 -25.99 -7.56
N MET A 337 12.86 -25.45 -7.30
CA MET A 337 12.27 -24.32 -8.06
C MET A 337 12.34 -22.99 -7.32
N LEU A 338 12.90 -22.95 -6.12
CA LEU A 338 13.25 -21.70 -5.45
C LEU A 338 14.59 -21.21 -6.03
N PRO A 339 14.78 -19.89 -6.20
CA PRO A 339 16.10 -19.34 -6.50
C PRO A 339 17.10 -19.85 -5.46
N ALA A 340 18.24 -20.37 -5.91
CA ALA A 340 19.25 -20.96 -5.04
C ALA A 340 19.55 -20.03 -3.85
N VAL A 341 19.24 -20.49 -2.65
CA VAL A 341 19.60 -19.82 -1.41
C VAL A 341 21.13 -19.76 -1.39
N ARG A 342 21.70 -18.57 -1.53
CA ARG A 342 23.12 -18.37 -1.21
C ARG A 342 23.27 -18.68 0.27
N SER A 343 23.96 -19.78 0.56
CA SER A 343 24.33 -20.20 1.90
C SER A 343 25.24 -19.14 2.53
N SER A 344 24.65 -18.20 3.26
CA SER A 344 25.39 -17.35 4.19
C SER A 344 25.69 -18.12 5.48
N SER A 345 26.43 -19.23 5.37
CA SER A 345 27.00 -19.96 6.51
C SER A 345 27.96 -21.05 6.03
N SER A 346 29.09 -20.66 5.45
CA SER A 346 30.31 -21.47 5.51
C SER A 346 31.52 -20.54 5.36
N LEU A 347 32.09 -20.17 6.51
CA LEU A 347 33.46 -19.66 6.54
C LEU A 347 34.40 -20.81 6.14
N PRO A 348 35.23 -20.67 5.11
CA PRO A 348 36.27 -21.65 4.83
C PRO A 348 37.39 -21.55 5.89
N PRO A 349 38.02 -22.67 6.27
CA PRO A 349 39.09 -22.66 7.26
C PRO A 349 40.31 -21.88 6.75
N ALA A 350 40.92 -21.12 7.67
CA ALA A 350 42.02 -20.21 7.40
C ALA A 350 43.28 -20.93 6.88
N LYS A 351 43.54 -20.83 5.57
CA LYS A 351 44.90 -21.02 5.05
C LYS A 351 45.69 -19.73 5.30
N LYS A 352 46.84 -19.86 5.98
CA LYS A 352 47.79 -18.79 6.26
C LYS A 352 48.15 -18.06 4.96
N ARG A 353 47.53 -16.90 4.70
CA ARG A 353 47.89 -16.02 3.57
C ARG A 353 49.11 -15.21 3.96
N ARG A 354 50.11 -15.18 3.08
CA ARG A 354 51.37 -14.43 3.26
C ARG A 354 51.07 -12.94 3.45
N LYS A 355 51.80 -12.33 4.38
CA LYS A 355 51.72 -10.93 4.84
C LYS A 355 51.74 -9.88 3.71
N THR A 356 52.25 -10.25 2.53
CA THR A 356 52.37 -9.39 1.34
C THR A 356 51.02 -9.08 0.70
N GLN A 357 50.11 -10.07 0.59
CA GLN A 357 48.85 -9.87 -0.12
C GLN A 357 47.83 -9.04 0.67
N GLN A 358 47.99 -8.98 1.99
CA GLN A 358 47.16 -8.11 2.83
C GLN A 358 47.59 -6.65 2.70
N GLN A 359 48.90 -6.39 2.64
CA GLN A 359 49.43 -5.04 2.37
C GLN A 359 49.08 -4.54 0.97
N ASP A 360 49.11 -5.41 -0.04
CA ASP A 360 48.70 -5.05 -1.40
C ASP A 360 47.20 -4.74 -1.50
N ASN A 361 46.36 -5.49 -0.77
CA ASN A 361 44.93 -5.22 -0.69
C ASN A 361 44.61 -3.95 0.11
N GLU A 362 45.35 -3.67 1.19
CA GLU A 362 45.21 -2.44 1.97
C GLU A 362 45.66 -1.22 1.15
N ARG A 363 46.74 -1.34 0.39
CA ARG A 363 47.23 -0.29 -0.51
C ARG A 363 46.28 -0.06 -1.69
N ALA A 364 45.69 -1.12 -2.25
CA ALA A 364 44.66 -1.01 -3.28
C ALA A 364 43.36 -0.40 -2.74
N ALA A 365 42.97 -0.73 -1.51
CA ALA A 365 41.81 -0.14 -0.85
C ALA A 365 42.04 1.33 -0.49
N GLN A 366 43.23 1.71 -0.04
CA GLN A 366 43.61 3.10 0.21
C GLN A 366 43.64 3.91 -1.09
N LYS A 367 44.21 3.37 -2.17
CA LYS A 367 44.21 4.02 -3.48
C LYS A 367 42.79 4.20 -4.03
N ALA A 368 41.92 3.20 -3.89
CA ALA A 368 40.51 3.33 -4.26
C ALA A 368 39.75 4.34 -3.39
N LEU A 369 40.14 4.52 -2.13
CA LEU A 369 39.58 5.54 -1.24
C LEU A 369 40.07 6.94 -1.61
N GLU A 370 41.33 7.09 -2.04
CA GLU A 370 41.90 8.32 -2.60
C GLU A 370 41.19 8.71 -3.89
N ASP A 371 41.04 7.76 -4.83
CA ASP A 371 40.32 7.97 -6.10
C ASP A 371 38.84 8.34 -5.87
N LEU A 372 38.20 7.79 -4.82
CA LEU A 372 36.85 8.16 -4.40
C LEU A 372 36.78 9.50 -3.68
N SER A 373 37.85 9.91 -2.98
CA SER A 373 37.93 11.21 -2.31
C SER A 373 38.14 12.36 -3.30
N ASP A 374 38.89 12.12 -4.39
CA ASP A 374 39.04 13.04 -5.51
C ASP A 374 37.73 13.13 -6.33
N ALA A 375 36.99 12.02 -6.44
CA ALA A 375 35.66 12.01 -7.07
C ALA A 375 34.54 12.61 -6.19
N LEU A 376 34.74 12.73 -4.87
CA LEU A 376 33.74 13.25 -3.91
C LEU A 376 34.16 14.57 -3.24
N SER A 377 35.19 15.24 -3.74
CA SER A 377 35.42 16.65 -3.43
C SER A 377 34.36 17.52 -4.13
N PHE A 378 33.16 17.56 -3.55
CA PHE A 378 32.19 18.59 -3.85
C PHE A 378 32.75 19.92 -3.33
N PRO A 379 33.04 20.92 -4.19
CA PRO A 379 33.33 22.25 -3.67
C PRO A 379 32.09 22.69 -2.89
N LYS A 380 32.27 23.04 -1.61
CA LYS A 380 31.20 23.53 -0.72
C LYS A 380 30.53 24.85 -1.19
N LYS A 381 30.75 25.26 -2.44
CA LYS A 381 30.11 26.41 -3.10
C LYS A 381 29.62 25.97 -4.48
N VAL A 382 28.37 26.32 -4.76
CA VAL A 382 27.66 26.09 -6.02
C VAL A 382 28.60 26.41 -7.20
N PRO A 383 28.74 25.54 -8.22
CA PRO A 383 29.58 25.83 -9.37
C PRO A 383 29.12 27.13 -10.05
N PHE A 384 30.06 28.01 -10.37
CA PHE A 384 29.81 29.28 -11.05
C PHE A 384 29.41 29.02 -12.51
N ALA A 385 28.14 28.62 -12.67
CA ALA A 385 27.60 28.16 -13.94
C ALA A 385 26.62 29.18 -14.54
N CYS A 386 26.89 29.59 -15.77
CA CYS A 386 26.04 30.51 -16.52
C CYS A 386 24.94 29.73 -17.24
N LYS A 387 23.76 29.64 -16.63
CA LYS A 387 22.61 28.85 -17.13
C LYS A 387 22.18 29.10 -18.59
N PRO A 388 22.20 30.34 -19.14
CA PRO A 388 21.84 30.54 -20.56
C PRO A 388 22.91 30.05 -21.55
N CYS A 389 24.19 30.01 -21.15
CA CYS A 389 25.31 29.70 -22.05
C CYS A 389 25.97 28.34 -21.75
N GLY A 390 25.64 27.71 -20.62
CA GLY A 390 26.22 26.45 -20.18
C GLY A 390 27.67 26.53 -19.67
N PHE A 391 28.27 27.72 -19.60
CA PHE A 391 29.65 27.91 -19.14
C PHE A 391 29.79 27.58 -17.65
N ILE A 392 30.81 26.81 -17.29
CA ILE A 392 31.13 26.44 -15.90
C ILE A 392 32.54 26.97 -15.61
N GLY A 393 32.62 28.06 -14.85
CA GLY A 393 33.90 28.63 -14.41
C GLY A 393 34.42 27.94 -13.16
N LYS A 394 35.75 27.80 -13.05
CA LYS A 394 36.39 27.23 -11.86
C LYS A 394 36.49 28.28 -10.74
N ASN A 395 36.64 29.55 -11.11
CA ASN A 395 36.79 30.68 -10.20
C ASN A 395 35.72 31.76 -10.42
N MET A 396 35.47 32.59 -9.39
CA MET A 396 34.48 33.68 -9.43
C MET A 396 34.84 34.76 -10.46
N GLU A 397 36.12 35.04 -10.63
CA GLU A 397 36.64 36.02 -11.59
C GLU A 397 36.44 35.58 -13.04
N GLU A 398 36.64 34.29 -13.35
CA GLU A 398 36.36 33.71 -14.68
C GLU A 398 34.87 33.79 -15.03
N PHE A 399 33.99 33.62 -14.04
CA PHE A 399 32.56 33.76 -14.22
C PHE A 399 32.13 35.22 -14.47
N HIS A 400 32.74 36.17 -13.78
CA HIS A 400 32.51 37.60 -14.02
C HIS A 400 33.05 38.04 -15.39
N ALA A 401 34.21 37.53 -15.81
CA ALA A 401 34.77 37.76 -17.14
C ALA A 401 33.88 37.16 -18.25
N HIS A 402 33.37 35.93 -18.07
CA HIS A 402 32.42 35.31 -19.00
C HIS A 402 31.11 36.13 -19.10
N ARG A 403 30.57 36.61 -17.98
CA ARG A 403 29.35 37.43 -17.97
C ARG A 403 29.54 38.80 -18.64
N ALA A 404 30.76 39.33 -18.63
CA ALA A 404 31.13 40.56 -19.32
C ALA A 404 31.52 40.36 -20.80
N SER A 405 31.67 39.12 -21.26
CA SER A 405 32.03 38.81 -22.64
C SER A 405 30.91 39.17 -23.63
N LYS A 406 31.29 39.65 -24.82
CA LYS A 406 30.34 40.01 -25.89
C LYS A 406 29.51 38.81 -26.36
N GLU A 407 30.10 37.63 -26.37
CA GLU A 407 29.42 36.36 -26.72
C GLU A 407 28.27 36.02 -25.77
N HIS A 408 28.39 36.33 -24.47
CA HIS A 408 27.32 36.12 -23.51
C HIS A 408 26.14 37.08 -23.74
N LEU A 409 26.44 38.35 -24.02
CA LEU A 409 25.43 39.38 -24.27
C LEU A 409 24.69 39.14 -25.60
N GLU A 410 25.40 38.72 -26.65
CA GLU A 410 24.81 38.31 -27.93
C GLU A 410 24.01 37.00 -27.79
N GLY A 411 24.47 36.03 -26.99
CA GLY A 411 23.74 34.82 -26.66
C GLY A 411 22.45 35.08 -25.85
N GLN A 412 22.45 36.12 -25.01
CA GLN A 412 21.29 36.52 -24.22
C GLN A 412 20.24 37.26 -25.08
N GLN A 413 20.69 38.05 -26.06
CA GLN A 413 19.82 38.74 -27.03
C GLN A 413 19.24 37.79 -28.08
N SER A 414 20.02 36.81 -28.56
CA SER A 414 19.58 35.80 -29.53
C SER A 414 18.75 34.67 -28.93
N GLY A 415 18.77 34.50 -27.61
CA GLY A 415 17.78 33.74 -26.86
C GLY A 415 17.48 32.36 -27.45
N MET A 416 18.48 31.47 -27.52
CA MET A 416 18.29 30.04 -27.80
C MET A 416 17.50 29.36 -26.67
N LYS A 417 16.24 29.75 -26.51
CA LYS A 417 15.25 29.02 -25.72
C LYS A 417 15.00 27.73 -26.48
N LYS A 418 15.38 26.59 -25.90
CA LYS A 418 15.06 25.26 -26.42
C LYS A 418 13.62 25.28 -26.95
N LEU A 419 13.47 25.08 -28.25
CA LEU A 419 12.19 25.08 -28.97
C LEU A 419 11.45 23.77 -28.67
N GLN A 420 11.27 23.47 -27.39
CA GLN A 420 10.71 22.21 -26.93
C GLN A 420 9.45 22.49 -26.11
N CYS A 421 8.41 21.70 -26.36
CA CYS A 421 7.14 21.88 -25.69
C CYS A 421 7.08 21.10 -24.38
N VAL A 422 7.00 21.79 -23.24
CA VAL A 422 7.08 21.22 -21.87
C VAL A 422 5.95 20.22 -21.52
N LEU A 423 4.89 20.12 -22.32
CA LEU A 423 3.78 19.17 -22.06
C LEU A 423 3.89 17.88 -22.87
N CYS A 424 4.66 17.87 -23.96
CA CYS A 424 4.76 16.73 -24.88
C CYS A 424 6.21 16.41 -25.29
N ASP A 425 7.17 17.19 -24.79
CA ASP A 425 8.62 17.13 -25.04
C ASP A 425 9.05 17.08 -26.51
N LYS A 426 8.16 17.45 -27.45
CA LYS A 426 8.50 17.59 -28.87
C LYS A 426 9.36 18.83 -29.10
N SER A 427 10.45 18.66 -29.84
CA SER A 427 11.34 19.73 -30.31
C SER A 427 10.89 20.24 -31.68
N PHE A 428 10.95 21.55 -31.87
CA PHE A 428 10.55 22.27 -33.08
C PHE A 428 11.76 23.04 -33.63
N THR A 429 11.77 23.27 -34.93
CA THR A 429 12.88 23.95 -35.61
C THR A 429 12.69 25.46 -35.64
N SER A 430 11.45 25.95 -35.53
CA SER A 430 11.14 27.39 -35.40
C SER A 430 10.24 27.69 -34.19
N ARG A 431 10.25 28.94 -33.74
CA ARG A 431 9.40 29.42 -32.64
C ARG A 431 7.93 29.52 -33.04
N GLU A 432 7.66 29.85 -34.29
CA GLU A 432 6.32 29.88 -34.88
C GLU A 432 5.69 28.49 -34.90
N GLN A 433 6.44 27.45 -35.30
CA GLN A 433 5.97 26.05 -35.24
C GLN A 433 5.65 25.58 -33.82
N LEU A 434 6.44 26.02 -32.83
CA LEU A 434 6.16 25.73 -31.42
C LEU A 434 4.84 26.41 -30.97
N ASP A 435 4.61 27.63 -31.40
CA ASP A 435 3.42 28.40 -31.03
C ASP A 435 2.16 27.88 -31.74
N GLU A 436 2.26 27.46 -33.00
CA GLU A 436 1.21 26.71 -33.71
C GLU A 436 0.90 25.36 -33.03
N HIS A 437 1.94 24.63 -32.63
CA HIS A 437 1.78 23.37 -31.90
C HIS A 437 1.07 23.57 -30.55
N ARG A 438 1.40 24.65 -29.82
CA ARG A 438 0.73 25.04 -28.57
C ARG A 438 -0.70 25.51 -28.81
N ALA A 439 -0.96 26.14 -29.95
CA ALA A 439 -2.29 26.59 -30.35
C ALA A 439 -3.21 25.45 -30.82
N GLY A 440 -2.65 24.28 -31.13
CA GLY A 440 -3.36 23.08 -31.57
C GLY A 440 -4.40 22.56 -30.56
N LYS A 441 -5.53 22.06 -31.08
CA LYS A 441 -6.70 21.62 -30.30
C LYS A 441 -6.36 20.57 -29.24
N TRP A 442 -5.53 19.58 -29.59
CA TRP A 442 -5.08 18.54 -28.66
C TRP A 442 -4.27 19.10 -27.48
N HIS A 443 -3.43 20.09 -27.76
CA HIS A 443 -2.54 20.68 -26.77
C HIS A 443 -3.30 21.60 -25.80
N LYS A 444 -4.29 22.34 -26.30
CA LYS A 444 -5.25 23.11 -25.50
C LYS A 444 -6.10 22.22 -24.60
N GLN A 445 -6.65 21.12 -25.12
CA GLN A 445 -7.44 20.17 -24.32
C GLN A 445 -6.60 19.53 -23.21
N ARG A 446 -5.37 19.09 -23.50
CA ARG A 446 -4.49 18.48 -22.49
C ARG A 446 -4.03 19.51 -21.44
N ALA A 447 -3.81 20.75 -21.83
CA ALA A 447 -3.53 21.84 -20.90
C ALA A 447 -4.74 22.15 -20.00
N GLN A 448 -5.96 22.18 -20.56
CA GLN A 448 -7.20 22.34 -19.80
C GLN A 448 -7.45 21.17 -18.84
N GLN A 449 -7.20 19.93 -19.27
CA GLN A 449 -7.36 18.74 -18.44
C GLN A 449 -6.34 18.69 -17.30
N LYS A 450 -5.12 19.18 -17.52
CA LYS A 450 -4.11 19.35 -16.45
C LYS A 450 -4.52 20.45 -15.46
N LYS A 451 -5.14 21.54 -15.92
CA LYS A 451 -5.74 22.56 -15.05
C LYS A 451 -6.90 21.98 -14.22
N ALA A 452 -7.73 21.12 -14.80
CA ALA A 452 -8.85 20.49 -14.09
C ALA A 452 -8.45 19.46 -13.02
N ARG A 453 -7.27 18.84 -13.13
CA ARG A 453 -6.78 17.81 -12.19
C ARG A 453 -6.11 18.37 -10.92
N HIS A 454 -5.66 19.61 -10.94
CA HIS A 454 -5.14 20.26 -9.73
C HIS A 454 -6.29 20.99 -9.03
N THR A 455 -6.59 20.59 -7.80
CA THR A 455 -7.52 21.31 -6.92
C THR A 455 -7.10 22.77 -6.84
N VAL A 456 -8.04 23.64 -7.24
CA VAL A 456 -7.87 25.06 -7.49
C VAL A 456 -7.18 25.75 -6.31
N LYS A 457 -5.93 26.20 -6.51
CA LYS A 457 -5.28 27.17 -5.63
C LYS A 457 -5.53 28.57 -6.18
N VAL A 458 -6.16 29.41 -5.37
CA VAL A 458 -6.38 30.84 -5.67
C VAL A 458 -5.03 31.54 -5.80
N CYS A 459 -4.89 32.44 -6.77
CA CYS A 459 -3.68 33.24 -6.90
C CYS A 459 -3.56 34.22 -5.72
N TYR A 460 -2.56 34.03 -4.85
CA TYR A 460 -2.32 34.92 -3.71
C TYR A 460 -1.84 36.33 -4.12
N ASP A 461 -1.23 36.47 -5.30
CA ASP A 461 -0.82 37.79 -5.82
C ASP A 461 -2.00 38.56 -6.40
N PHE A 462 -2.95 37.87 -7.05
CA PHE A 462 -4.25 38.44 -7.41
C PHE A 462 -5.06 38.84 -6.16
N MET A 463 -4.98 38.04 -5.09
CA MET A 463 -5.56 38.40 -3.79
C MET A 463 -4.96 39.67 -3.17
N ARG A 464 -3.77 40.09 -3.62
CA ARG A 464 -3.10 41.34 -3.23
C ARG A 464 -3.32 42.48 -4.24
N ARG A 465 -4.31 42.33 -5.14
CA ARG A 465 -4.76 43.24 -6.22
C ARG A 465 -3.92 43.28 -7.50
N GLU A 466 -2.69 42.78 -7.53
CA GLU A 466 -1.84 42.83 -8.73
C GLU A 466 -1.14 41.49 -8.98
N CYS A 467 -1.58 40.75 -10.01
CA CYS A 467 -0.86 39.60 -10.53
C CYS A 467 -0.01 40.02 -11.73
N LYS A 468 1.32 40.00 -11.60
CA LYS A 468 2.27 40.36 -12.67
C LYS A 468 2.20 39.44 -13.89
N TRP A 469 1.60 38.25 -13.74
CA TRP A 469 1.49 37.26 -14.80
C TRP A 469 0.15 37.31 -15.56
N GLY A 470 -0.84 38.09 -15.08
CA GLY A 470 -2.15 38.25 -15.73
C GLY A 470 -2.77 36.91 -16.12
N ASP A 471 -3.21 36.79 -17.37
CA ASP A 471 -3.86 35.58 -17.91
C ASP A 471 -2.91 34.39 -18.15
N ARG A 472 -1.60 34.59 -17.99
CA ARG A 472 -0.58 33.52 -18.02
C ARG A 472 -0.35 32.91 -16.65
N CYS A 473 -1.07 33.35 -15.62
CA CYS A 473 -1.00 32.78 -14.30
C CYS A 473 -1.54 31.34 -14.31
N ASN A 474 -0.81 30.42 -13.68
CA ASN A 474 -1.25 29.03 -13.52
C ASN A 474 -2.32 28.87 -12.41
N PHE A 475 -2.65 29.95 -11.70
CA PHE A 475 -3.61 29.97 -10.60
C PHE A 475 -4.87 30.74 -11.01
N GLU A 476 -5.99 30.44 -10.36
CA GLU A 476 -7.28 31.03 -10.71
C GLU A 476 -7.41 32.47 -10.16
N HIS A 477 -7.90 33.39 -10.99
CA HIS A 477 -8.20 34.79 -10.66
C HIS A 477 -9.72 34.98 -10.45
N THR A 478 -10.34 34.16 -9.60
CA THR A 478 -11.76 34.31 -9.24
C THR A 478 -11.91 34.94 -7.86
N GLU A 479 -12.84 35.88 -7.74
CA GLU A 479 -13.19 36.51 -6.46
C GLU A 479 -13.95 35.52 -5.58
N THR A 480 -13.21 34.81 -4.72
CA THR A 480 -13.81 33.86 -3.77
C THR A 480 -14.76 34.55 -2.79
N LYS A 481 -15.76 33.83 -2.29
CA LYS A 481 -16.72 34.32 -1.27
C LYS A 481 -16.02 34.86 0.00
N ALA A 482 -14.83 34.35 0.31
CA ALA A 482 -13.98 34.79 1.43
C ALA A 482 -13.28 36.15 1.19
N MET A 483 -13.10 36.57 -0.07
CA MET A 483 -12.62 37.92 -0.43
C MET A 483 -13.72 38.97 -0.24
N ARG A 484 -14.97 38.64 -0.60
CA ARG A 484 -16.13 39.52 -0.45
C ARG A 484 -16.52 39.78 1.01
N SER A 485 -16.31 38.82 1.91
CA SER A 485 -16.65 38.94 3.34
C SER A 485 -15.53 39.53 4.22
N GLY A 486 -14.37 39.89 3.65
CA GLY A 486 -13.22 40.44 4.38
C GLY A 486 -12.55 39.49 5.38
N HIS A 487 -13.15 38.32 5.67
CA HIS A 487 -12.73 37.38 6.71
C HIS A 487 -11.39 36.68 6.41
N ALA A 488 -10.96 36.61 5.15
CA ALA A 488 -9.70 35.98 4.77
C ALA A 488 -8.46 36.72 5.32
N PHE A 489 -8.53 38.04 5.48
CA PHE A 489 -7.41 38.86 5.98
C PHE A 489 -7.35 38.95 7.51
N GLY A 490 -8.45 38.63 8.21
CA GLY A 490 -8.53 38.75 9.68
C GLY A 490 -7.64 37.74 10.43
N LYS A 491 -7.49 36.52 9.92
CA LYS A 491 -6.68 35.47 10.57
C LYS A 491 -5.17 35.64 10.36
N THR A 492 -4.77 36.20 9.23
CA THR A 492 -3.35 36.33 8.83
C THR A 492 -2.72 37.63 9.33
N ARG A 493 -3.49 38.72 9.46
CA ARG A 493 -3.05 39.98 10.07
C ARG A 493 -2.70 39.87 11.56
N ARG A 494 -3.09 38.79 12.27
CA ARG A 494 -2.64 38.54 13.65
C ARG A 494 -1.20 38.04 13.75
N ARG A 495 -0.60 37.56 12.67
CA ARG A 495 0.81 37.11 12.66
C ARG A 495 1.71 38.25 12.21
N VAL A 496 2.78 38.51 12.97
CA VAL A 496 3.74 39.58 12.70
C VAL A 496 4.63 39.22 11.50
N CYS A 497 4.90 40.20 10.64
CA CYS A 497 5.74 40.04 9.45
C CYS A 497 7.22 39.87 9.82
N ALA A 498 7.78 38.67 9.64
CA ALA A 498 9.17 38.36 9.97
C ALA A 498 10.22 39.19 9.19
N ASN A 499 9.90 39.61 7.97
CA ASN A 499 10.80 40.48 7.20
C ASN A 499 10.76 41.93 7.71
N TYR A 500 9.59 42.41 8.14
CA TYR A 500 9.46 43.74 8.71
C TYR A 500 10.13 43.83 10.08
N THR A 501 10.00 42.81 10.94
CA THR A 501 10.71 42.78 12.24
C THR A 501 12.22 42.77 12.05
N ARG A 502 12.73 42.06 11.04
CA ARG A 502 14.19 41.92 10.82
C ARG A 502 14.84 43.08 10.09
N THR A 503 14.12 43.76 9.19
CA THR A 503 14.72 44.79 8.30
C THR A 503 14.02 46.15 8.38
N LYS A 504 12.94 46.27 9.15
CA LYS A 504 12.03 47.44 9.21
C LYS A 504 11.50 47.91 7.85
N ASN A 505 11.74 47.16 6.78
CA ASN A 505 11.32 47.51 5.44
C ASN A 505 10.69 46.29 4.77
N CYS A 506 9.37 46.33 4.62
CA CYS A 506 8.65 45.28 3.92
C CYS A 506 8.43 45.71 2.48
N ARG A 507 8.93 44.91 1.53
CA ARG A 507 8.75 45.11 0.08
C ARG A 507 7.29 45.21 -0.37
N TYR A 508 6.34 44.87 0.50
CA TYR A 508 4.90 44.88 0.22
C TYR A 508 4.13 45.95 1.02
N GLY A 509 4.78 46.71 1.91
CA GLY A 509 4.15 47.79 2.69
C GLY A 509 2.82 47.39 3.35
N ASP A 510 1.81 48.25 3.26
CA ASP A 510 0.47 48.06 3.87
C ASP A 510 -0.37 46.95 3.21
N LYS A 511 0.08 46.41 2.07
CA LYS A 511 -0.54 45.27 1.38
C LYS A 511 -0.02 43.92 1.89
N CYS A 512 0.80 43.91 2.94
CA CYS A 512 1.33 42.67 3.52
C CYS A 512 0.22 41.87 4.22
N LEU A 513 0.31 40.54 4.12
CA LEU A 513 -0.67 39.62 4.71
C LEU A 513 -0.52 39.49 6.24
N PHE A 514 0.58 39.99 6.78
CA PHE A 514 1.03 39.89 8.17
C PHE A 514 1.08 41.29 8.79
N SER A 515 0.83 41.43 10.10
CA SER A 515 0.88 42.74 10.76
C SER A 515 2.28 43.34 10.73
N HIS A 516 2.33 44.66 10.53
CA HIS A 516 3.51 45.50 10.76
C HIS A 516 3.43 46.24 12.10
N ASP A 517 2.30 46.11 12.80
CA ASP A 517 2.16 46.59 14.18
C ASP A 517 3.01 45.71 15.09
N VAL A 518 4.15 46.25 15.50
CA VAL A 518 4.94 45.70 16.60
C VAL A 518 4.20 46.09 17.88
N GLN A 519 3.17 45.33 18.25
CA GLN A 519 2.66 45.40 19.61
C GLN A 519 3.72 44.78 20.53
N GLN A 520 4.12 45.55 21.54
CA GLN A 520 5.01 45.14 22.63
C GLN A 520 4.49 43.90 23.35
#